data_AF-A0A5S4EPD2-F1
#
_entry.id   AF-A0A5S4EPD2-F1
#
_cell.length_a   1.000
_cell.length_b   1.000
_cell.length_c   1.000
_cell.angle_alpha   90.00
_cell.angle_beta   90.00
_cell.angle_gamma   90.00
#
_symmetry.space_group_name_H-M   'P 1'
#
loop_
_entity.id
_entity.type
_entity.pdbx_description
1 polymer ?
#
loop_
_entity_poly.entity_id
_entity_poly.type
_entity_poly.pdbx_seq_one_letter_code
_entity_poly.pdbx_strand_id
1 'polypeptide(L)' 'MRQKLGMPDRLGSCHIAKIAGYVVDGHVPTADIQRLLKEKPKALGLSVPSMLPGSSGMESSKPIPYQPLLVQADG' A
#
# COMPACT_ATOMS: atom_id res chain seq x y z
N MET A 1 5.56 -11.62 7.88
CA MET A 1 4.81 -10.54 8.57
C MET A 1 3.56 -10.14 7.79
N ARG A 2 3.68 -9.95 6.46
CA ARG A 2 2.57 -9.66 5.54
C ARG A 2 1.40 -10.65 5.56
N GLN A 3 1.69 -11.94 5.40
CA GLN A 3 0.67 -12.99 5.47
C GLN A 3 -0.05 -13.04 6.84
N LYS A 4 0.65 -12.72 7.94
CA LYS A 4 0.03 -12.62 9.28
C LYS A 4 -0.96 -11.45 9.38
N LEU A 5 -0.86 -10.49 8.47
CA LEU A 5 -1.73 -9.32 8.36
C LEU A 5 -2.74 -9.48 7.22
N GLY A 6 -2.81 -10.64 6.55
CA GLY A 6 -3.72 -10.89 5.43
C GLY A 6 -3.28 -10.27 4.09
N MET A 7 -2.12 -9.61 4.03
CA MET A 7 -1.64 -8.98 2.80
C MET A 7 -1.06 -10.05 1.84
N PRO A 8 -1.57 -10.16 0.59
CA PRO A 8 -1.04 -11.09 -0.40
C PRO A 8 0.42 -10.76 -0.75
N ASP A 9 1.29 -11.76 -0.88
CA ASP A 9 2.70 -11.53 -1.23
C ASP A 9 2.88 -10.84 -2.59
N ARG A 10 1.95 -11.04 -3.53
CA ARG A 10 1.96 -10.35 -4.84
C ARG A 10 1.77 -8.83 -4.72
N LEU A 11 1.15 -8.38 -3.63
CA LEU A 11 0.93 -6.97 -3.32
C LEU A 11 1.95 -6.46 -2.30
N GLY A 12 2.96 -7.26 -1.95
CA GLY A 12 3.96 -6.91 -0.94
C GLY A 12 5.02 -5.94 -1.47
N SER A 13 5.30 -4.90 -0.69
CA SER A 13 6.34 -3.89 -0.91
C SER A 13 7.58 -4.15 -0.04
N CYS A 14 8.44 -3.15 0.23
CA CYS A 14 9.59 -3.27 1.12
C CYS A 14 9.21 -3.12 2.61
N HIS A 15 8.12 -2.41 2.92
CA HIS A 15 7.67 -2.17 4.30
C HIS A 15 6.15 -2.35 4.47
N ILE A 16 5.73 -2.73 5.68
CA ILE A 16 4.33 -2.90 6.05
C ILE A 16 4.09 -2.30 7.44
N ALA A 17 2.97 -1.63 7.61
CA ALA A 17 2.52 -1.05 8.86
C ALA A 17 1.04 -1.40 9.11
N LYS A 18 0.61 -1.30 10.38
CA LYS A 18 -0.80 -1.41 10.75
C LYS A 18 -1.21 -0.15 11.50
N ILE A 19 -2.24 0.54 11.01
CA ILE A 19 -2.72 1.80 11.58
C ILE A 19 -4.24 1.72 11.74
N ALA A 20 -4.72 1.94 12.98
CA ALA A 20 -6.15 1.95 13.31
C ALA A 20 -6.95 0.73 12.80
N GLY A 21 -6.31 -0.45 12.72
CA GLY A 21 -6.92 -1.69 12.22
C GLY A 21 -6.65 -1.99 10.74
N TYR A 22 -6.22 -1.01 9.95
CA TYR A 22 -5.87 -1.16 8.54
C TYR A 22 -4.41 -1.51 8.31
N VAL A 23 -4.16 -2.29 7.26
CA VAL A 23 -2.82 -2.64 6.79
C VAL A 23 -2.38 -1.62 5.74
N VAL A 24 -1.19 -1.05 5.92
CA VAL A 24 -0.59 -0.11 4.96
C VAL A 24 0.73 -0.70 4.50
N ASP A 25 0.81 -1.08 3.23
CA ASP A 25 1.97 -1.75 2.66
C ASP A 25 2.59 -0.91 1.54
N GLY A 26 3.89 -0.65 1.64
CA GLY A 26 4.62 0.21 0.71
C GLY A 26 4.39 1.69 0.89
N HIS A 27 4.86 2.45 -0.11
CA HIS A 27 4.99 3.92 -0.03
C HIS A 27 3.65 4.61 -0.30
N VAL A 28 2.65 4.33 0.54
CA VAL A 28 1.31 4.89 0.44
C VAL A 28 1.35 6.40 0.80
N PRO A 29 0.86 7.30 -0.07
CA PRO A 29 0.81 8.72 0.22
C PRO A 29 0.00 9.03 1.47
N THR A 30 0.43 10.04 2.24
CA THR A 30 -0.26 10.45 3.47
C THR A 30 -1.71 10.86 3.23
N ALA A 31 -2.02 11.46 2.08
CA ALA A 31 -3.38 11.83 1.71
C ALA A 31 -4.32 10.62 1.64
N ASP A 32 -3.85 9.50 1.08
CA ASP A 32 -4.64 8.26 1.00
C ASP A 32 -4.83 7.61 2.36
N ILE A 33 -3.81 7.65 3.22
CA ILE A 33 -3.92 7.18 4.62
C ILE A 33 -4.95 8.02 5.38
N GLN A 34 -4.89 9.34 5.27
CA GLN A 34 -5.88 10.23 5.91
C GLN A 34 -7.29 9.96 5.41
N ARG A 35 -7.45 9.74 4.09
CA ARG A 35 -8.73 9.39 3.50
C ARG A 35 -9.25 8.04 4.01
N LEU A 36 -8.40 7.02 4.09
CA LEU A 36 -8.74 5.71 4.66
C LEU A 36 -9.21 5.83 6.11
N LEU A 37 -8.52 6.62 6.93
CA LEU A 37 -8.88 6.84 8.33
C LEU A 37 -10.15 7.68 8.51
N LYS A 38 -10.46 8.56 7.55
CA LYS A 38 -11.66 9.39 7.53
C LYS A 38 -12.89 8.62 7.04
N GLU A 39 -12.76 7.93 5.92
CA GLU A 39 -13.86 7.19 5.27
C GLU A 39 -14.11 5.84 5.94
N LYS A 40 -13.10 5.26 6.60
CA LYS A 40 -13.12 3.95 7.27
C LYS A 40 -13.88 2.89 6.44
N PRO A 41 -13.52 2.67 5.17
CA PRO A 41 -14.17 1.67 4.36
C PRO A 41 -13.95 0.27 4.94
N LYS A 42 -14.84 -0.67 4.62
CA LYS A 42 -14.59 -2.10 4.87
C LYS A 42 -13.52 -2.59 3.89
N ALA A 43 -12.27 -2.52 4.32
CA ALA A 43 -11.10 -2.96 3.58
C ALA A 43 -10.05 -3.52 4.54
N LEU A 44 -9.15 -4.35 4.02
CA LEU A 44 -7.95 -4.77 4.76
C LEU A 44 -6.99 -3.59 4.93
N GLY A 45 -6.86 -2.77 3.87
CA GLY A 45 -6.12 -1.51 3.90
C GLY A 45 -5.58 -1.12 2.52
N LEU A 46 -4.44 -0.44 2.48
CA LEU A 46 -3.83 0.10 1.26
C LEU A 46 -2.49 -0.57 0.99
N SER A 47 -2.23 -0.94 -0.27
CA SER A 47 -0.91 -1.36 -0.71
C SER A 47 -0.46 -0.56 -1.94
N VAL A 48 0.81 -0.14 -1.93
CA VAL A 48 1.54 0.33 -3.10
C VAL A 48 2.64 -0.68 -3.39
N PRO A 49 2.46 -1.56 -4.40
CA PRO A 49 3.50 -2.48 -4.81
C PRO A 49 4.72 -1.70 -5.30
N SER A 50 5.87 -1.89 -4.66
CA SER A 50 7.11 -1.16 -5.02
C SER A 50 7.78 -1.67 -6.30
N MET A 51 7.18 -2.62 -7.01
CA MET A 51 7.75 -3.22 -8.21
C MET A 51 7.22 -2.59 -9.50
N LEU A 52 7.22 -1.26 -9.56
CA LEU A 52 7.17 -0.54 -10.83
C LEU A 52 8.57 0.05 -11.11
N PRO A 53 9.09 -0.09 -12.34
CA PRO A 53 10.30 0.61 -12.75
C PRO A 53 10.15 2.12 -12.47
N GLY A 54 11.06 2.71 -11.67
CA GLY A 54 10.99 4.12 -11.27
C GLY A 54 10.68 4.40 -9.79
N SER A 55 10.58 3.37 -8.94
CA SER A 55 10.46 3.53 -7.48
C SER A 55 11.75 4.05 -6.84
N SER A 56 11.65 4.75 -5.70
CA SER A 56 12.76 5.40 -4.97
C SER A 56 13.99 4.49 -4.85
N GLY A 57 15.08 4.83 -5.55
CA GLY A 57 16.29 4.01 -5.72
C GLY A 57 16.59 3.61 -7.18
N MET A 58 15.60 3.75 -8.07
CA MET A 58 15.70 3.64 -9.54
C MET A 58 15.25 4.94 -10.20
N GLU A 59 15.84 6.07 -9.79
CA GLU A 59 15.46 7.38 -10.31
C GLU A 59 15.77 7.46 -11.81
N SER A 60 14.73 7.46 -12.63
CA SER A 60 14.78 7.75 -14.06
C SER A 60 14.07 9.08 -14.29
N SER A 61 14.50 9.89 -15.25
CA SER A 61 13.95 11.24 -15.55
C SER A 61 12.45 11.28 -15.93
N LYS A 62 11.73 10.16 -15.83
CA LYS A 62 10.29 10.01 -16.06
C LYS A 62 9.68 9.16 -14.94
N PRO A 63 9.13 9.76 -13.88
CA PRO A 63 8.42 9.00 -12.84
C PRO A 63 7.19 8.33 -13.45
N ILE A 64 7.03 7.02 -13.24
CA ILE A 64 5.81 6.31 -13.61
C ILE A 64 4.79 6.54 -12.48
N PRO A 65 3.61 7.13 -12.76
CA PRO A 65 2.58 7.31 -11.76
C PRO A 65 2.08 5.93 -11.31
N TYR A 66 2.12 5.70 -10.00
CA TYR A 66 1.53 4.52 -9.37
C TYR A 66 0.26 4.94 -8.61
N GLN A 67 -0.70 4.03 -8.53
CA GLN A 67 -1.92 4.23 -7.77
C GLN A 67 -1.92 3.28 -6.57
N PRO A 68 -2.30 3.75 -5.37
CA PRO A 68 -2.53 2.88 -4.23
C PRO A 68 -3.66 1.90 -4.57
N LEU A 69 -3.43 0.62 -4.32
CA LEU A 69 -4.42 -0.43 -4.44
C LEU A 69 -5.14 -0.57 -3.09
N LEU A 70 -6.47 -0.47 -3.10
CA LEU A 70 -7.29 -0.82 -1.96
C LEU A 70 -7.42 -2.34 -1.90
N VAL A 71 -6.92 -2.95 -0.84
CA VAL A 71 -7.00 -4.40 -0.63
C VAL A 71 -8.21 -4.69 0.24
N GLN A 72 -9.13 -5.50 -0.29
CA GLN A 72 -10.31 -5.94 0.44
C GLN A 72 -9.95 -7.02 1.47
N ALA A 73 -10.84 -7.25 2.43
CA ALA A 73 -10.59 -8.20 3.52
C ALA A 73 -10.53 -9.67 3.06
N ASP A 74 -10.92 -9.98 1.82
CA ASP A 74 -10.90 -11.32 1.24
C ASP A 74 -9.61 -11.66 0.44
N GLY A 75 -8.75 -10.67 0.17
CA GLY A 75 -7.43 -10.87 -0.43
C GLY A 75 -7.34 -10.55 -1.92
#